data_AF-D1AA63-F1
#
_entry.id   AF-D1AA63-F1
#
_cell.length_a   1.000
_cell.length_b   1.000
_cell.length_c   1.000
_cell.angle_alpha   90.00
_cell.angle_beta   90.00
_cell.angle_gamma   90.00
#
_symmetry.space_group_name_H-M   'P 1'
#
loop_
_entity.id
_entity.type
_entity.pdbx_description
1 polymer ?
#
loop_
_entity_poly.entity_id
_entity_poly.type
_entity_poly.pdbx_seq_one_letter_code
_entity_poly.pdbx_strand_id
1 'polypeptide(L)'
;MRAVAEQARVKTLRIQPRAMALPPDELAECARTAVNEALADLRSAMPSDAGPGVDPAAALEYLNQVQVEGLRTLELVTGALEQAMAQIRQTAAAHGTPAPHGLHRIVEEVQQTLAAVSRPPQEAPDDLEGTAEAAQGRVRAVAEPGGRIRSLTVQARAMRSPSQELAEHIVTAVNNALDDLQAKTRRETEIVEIDQRRLDELRESAMRQSAEFMRSVSDMINSIQPR
;
A
#
# COMPACT_ATOMS: atom_id res chain seq x y z
N MET A 1 -6.84 -34.07 -2.48
CA MET A 1 -7.96 -33.15 -2.80
C MET A 1 -7.78 -32.65 -4.22
N ARG A 2 -8.83 -32.12 -4.86
CA ARG A 2 -8.69 -31.46 -6.17
C ARG A 2 -9.55 -30.20 -6.22
N ALA A 3 -8.95 -29.06 -6.54
CA ALA A 3 -9.66 -27.81 -6.79
C ALA A 3 -9.60 -27.48 -8.29
N VAL A 4 -10.60 -26.75 -8.77
CA VAL A 4 -10.63 -26.20 -10.12
C VAL A 4 -10.95 -24.71 -9.99
N ALA A 5 -10.06 -23.88 -10.53
CA ALA A 5 -10.25 -22.43 -10.59
C ALA A 5 -10.56 -22.01 -12.02
N GLU A 6 -11.38 -20.98 -12.17
CA GLU A 6 -11.74 -20.34 -13.44
C GLU A 6 -11.86 -18.83 -13.20
N GLN A 7 -11.31 -18.00 -14.09
CA GLN A 7 -11.39 -16.52 -14.00
C GLN A 7 -10.96 -15.94 -12.64
N ALA A 8 -9.85 -16.41 -12.08
CA ALA A 8 -9.35 -16.04 -10.75
C ALA A 8 -10.29 -16.35 -9.57
N ARG A 9 -11.30 -17.21 -9.78
CA ARG A 9 -12.23 -17.68 -8.75
C ARG A 9 -12.16 -19.20 -8.63
N VAL A 10 -12.48 -19.73 -7.45
CA VAL A 10 -12.58 -21.19 -7.27
C VAL A 10 -13.98 -21.63 -7.71
N LYS A 11 -14.04 -22.49 -8.74
CA LYS A 11 -15.30 -23.02 -9.29
C LYS A 11 -15.78 -24.25 -8.55
N THR A 12 -14.87 -25.15 -8.23
CA THR A 12 -15.22 -26.41 -7.56
C THR A 12 -14.06 -26.89 -6.71
N LEU A 13 -14.37 -27.32 -5.48
CA LEU A 13 -13.45 -28.03 -4.61
C LEU A 13 -14.01 -29.43 -4.36
N ARG A 14 -13.19 -30.47 -4.57
CA ARG A 14 -13.58 -31.85 -4.29
C ARG A 14 -12.76 -32.40 -3.13
N ILE A 15 -13.44 -32.59 -2.01
CA ILE A 15 -12.91 -33.20 -0.79
C ILE A 15 -13.11 -34.71 -0.89
N GLN A 16 -12.01 -35.47 -0.83
CA GLN A 16 -12.08 -36.92 -0.81
C GLN A 16 -12.54 -37.42 0.56
N PRO A 17 -13.29 -38.53 0.66
CA PRO A 17 -13.75 -39.07 1.94
C PRO A 17 -12.61 -39.34 2.93
N ARG A 18 -11.45 -39.78 2.45
CA ARG A 18 -10.25 -39.99 3.28
C ARG A 18 -9.71 -38.71 3.91
N ALA A 19 -9.91 -37.55 3.27
CA ALA A 19 -9.50 -36.27 3.83
C ALA A 19 -10.39 -35.83 4.99
N MET A 20 -11.64 -36.31 5.08
CA MET A 20 -12.52 -36.05 6.23
C MET A 20 -12.06 -36.76 7.51
N ALA A 21 -11.14 -37.72 7.41
CA ALA A 21 -10.56 -38.41 8.57
C ALA A 21 -9.33 -37.67 9.15
N LEU A 22 -8.85 -36.61 8.47
CA LEU A 22 -7.74 -35.79 8.94
C LEU A 22 -8.22 -34.82 10.04
N PRO A 23 -7.32 -34.33 10.91
CA PRO A 23 -7.64 -33.21 11.78
C PRO A 23 -8.00 -31.95 10.97
N PRO A 24 -8.80 -31.04 11.54
CA PRO A 24 -9.31 -29.85 10.83
C PRO A 24 -8.20 -28.96 10.26
N ASP A 25 -7.08 -28.84 10.98
CA ASP A 25 -5.94 -28.01 10.57
C ASP A 25 -5.24 -28.61 9.34
N GLU A 26 -5.02 -29.93 9.32
CA GLU A 26 -4.44 -30.61 8.16
C GLU A 26 -5.37 -30.61 6.94
N LEU A 27 -6.68 -30.71 7.17
CA LEU A 27 -7.68 -30.57 6.11
C LEU A 27 -7.64 -29.16 5.51
N ALA A 28 -7.52 -28.13 6.36
CA ALA A 28 -7.44 -26.75 5.94
C ALA A 28 -6.15 -26.48 5.14
N GLU A 29 -5.00 -27.02 5.58
CA GLU A 29 -3.75 -26.92 4.83
C GLU A 29 -3.80 -27.65 3.48
N CYS A 30 -4.41 -28.84 3.44
CA CYS A 30 -4.61 -29.58 2.18
C CYS A 30 -5.52 -28.81 1.21
N ALA A 31 -6.58 -28.19 1.73
CA ALA A 31 -7.50 -27.39 0.94
C ALA A 31 -6.84 -26.11 0.43
N ARG A 32 -6.09 -25.40 1.28
CA ARG A 32 -5.30 -24.21 0.93
C ARG A 32 -4.30 -24.53 -0.18
N THR A 33 -3.56 -25.63 -0.03
CA THR A 33 -2.58 -26.08 -1.03
C THR A 33 -3.26 -26.37 -2.36
N ALA A 34 -4.34 -27.17 -2.37
CA ALA A 34 -5.06 -27.49 -3.60
C ALA A 34 -5.67 -26.25 -4.30
N VAL A 35 -6.20 -25.30 -3.53
CA VAL A 35 -6.72 -24.03 -4.06
C VAL A 35 -5.61 -23.19 -4.67
N ASN A 36 -4.49 -23.03 -3.96
CA ASN A 36 -3.35 -22.26 -4.45
C ASN A 36 -2.72 -22.88 -5.71
N GLU A 37 -2.64 -24.22 -5.79
CA GLU A 37 -2.21 -24.91 -7.01
C GLU A 37 -3.16 -24.63 -8.18
N ALA A 38 -4.47 -24.76 -7.98
CA ALA A 38 -5.44 -24.48 -9.05
C ALA A 38 -5.40 -23.02 -9.53
N LEU A 39 -5.19 -22.07 -8.61
CA LEU A 39 -5.03 -20.64 -8.95
C LEU A 39 -3.69 -20.38 -9.66
N ALA A 40 -2.62 -21.08 -9.29
CA ALA A 40 -1.31 -20.98 -9.95
C ALA A 40 -1.32 -21.59 -11.35
N ASP A 41 -1.99 -22.74 -11.55
CA ASP A 41 -2.18 -23.37 -12.85
C ASP A 41 -2.97 -22.46 -13.78
N LEU A 42 -4.07 -21.87 -13.29
CA LEU A 42 -4.86 -20.89 -14.06
C LEU A 42 -4.01 -19.68 -14.47
N ARG A 43 -3.18 -19.17 -13.56
CA ARG A 43 -2.28 -18.03 -13.83
C ARG A 43 -1.21 -18.37 -14.85
N SER A 44 -0.70 -19.59 -14.82
CA SER A 44 0.28 -20.10 -15.79
C SER A 44 -0.36 -20.37 -17.16
N ALA A 45 -1.66 -20.70 -17.19
CA ALA A 45 -2.42 -20.91 -18.41
C ALA A 45 -2.94 -19.60 -19.04
N MET A 46 -3.09 -18.52 -18.27
CA MET A 46 -3.38 -17.20 -18.82
C MET A 46 -2.08 -16.62 -19.41
N PRO A 47 -2.03 -16.33 -20.73
CA PRO A 47 -0.94 -15.55 -21.27
C PRO A 47 -0.96 -14.20 -20.55
N SER A 48 0.21 -13.77 -20.07
CA SER A 48 0.40 -12.46 -19.45
C SER A 48 0.12 -11.36 -20.47
N ASP A 49 -1.15 -11.04 -20.70
CA ASP A 49 -1.62 -9.84 -21.40
C ASP A 49 -1.94 -8.74 -20.38
N ALA A 50 -1.09 -8.65 -19.36
CA ALA A 50 -0.98 -7.46 -18.52
C ALA A 50 0.12 -6.60 -19.14
N GLY A 51 -0.27 -5.47 -19.74
CA GLY A 51 0.64 -4.35 -19.99
C GLY A 51 1.41 -3.97 -18.72
N PRO A 52 2.52 -3.22 -18.88
CA PRO A 52 3.80 -3.48 -18.22
C PRO A 52 3.60 -3.91 -16.78
N GLY A 53 3.60 -5.23 -16.57
CA GLY A 53 3.58 -5.81 -15.24
C GLY A 53 4.76 -5.22 -14.47
N VAL A 54 4.45 -4.54 -13.37
CA VAL A 54 5.46 -4.10 -12.40
C VAL A 54 6.21 -5.36 -11.97
N ASP A 55 7.43 -5.52 -12.49
CA ASP A 55 8.31 -6.60 -12.10
C ASP A 55 8.63 -6.40 -10.62
N PRO A 56 8.23 -7.33 -9.72
CA PRO A 56 8.49 -7.17 -8.29
C PRO A 56 9.98 -7.06 -7.97
N ALA A 57 10.86 -7.61 -8.82
CA ALA A 57 12.31 -7.39 -8.69
C ALA A 57 12.69 -5.96 -9.04
N ALA A 58 12.15 -5.40 -10.13
CA ALA A 58 12.37 -4.00 -10.50
C ALA A 58 11.75 -3.02 -9.49
N ALA A 59 10.62 -3.36 -8.86
CA ALA A 59 9.99 -2.56 -7.82
C ALA A 59 10.82 -2.55 -6.52
N LEU A 60 11.38 -3.70 -6.13
CA LEU A 60 12.30 -3.79 -4.99
C LEU A 60 13.58 -2.97 -5.24
N GLU A 61 14.11 -3.02 -6.46
CA GLU A 61 15.30 -2.26 -6.84
C GLU A 61 15.00 -0.74 -6.89
N TYR A 62 13.84 -0.34 -7.40
CA TYR A 62 13.36 1.04 -7.37
C TYR A 62 13.15 1.55 -5.94
N LEU A 63 12.55 0.76 -5.04
CA LEU A 63 12.39 1.11 -3.62
C LEU A 63 13.73 1.24 -2.89
N ASN A 64 14.69 0.36 -3.18
CA ASN A 64 16.04 0.45 -2.61
C ASN A 64 16.74 1.73 -3.10
N GLN A 65 16.59 2.04 -4.39
CA GLN A 65 17.13 3.25 -4.99
C GLN A 65 16.48 4.51 -4.40
N VAL A 66 15.16 4.54 -4.22
CA VAL A 66 14.45 5.65 -3.58
C VAL A 66 14.85 5.80 -2.11
N GLN A 67 15.09 4.72 -1.38
CA GLN A 67 15.62 4.81 -0.01
C GLN A 67 17.03 5.39 0.03
N VAL A 68 17.93 4.91 -0.82
CA VAL A 68 19.32 5.40 -0.88
C VAL A 68 19.35 6.87 -1.31
N GLU A 69 18.54 7.25 -2.30
CA GLU A 69 18.42 8.64 -2.76
C GLU A 69 17.76 9.52 -1.68
N GLY A 70 16.76 8.99 -0.98
CA GLY A 70 16.09 9.66 0.13
C GLY A 70 17.02 9.93 1.31
N LEU A 71 17.87 8.96 1.68
CA LEU A 71 18.90 9.13 2.70
C LEU A 71 19.93 10.19 2.29
N ARG A 72 20.38 10.16 1.03
CA ARG A 72 21.33 11.16 0.51
C ARG A 72 20.71 12.56 0.45
N THR A 73 19.44 12.65 0.08
CA THR A 73 18.67 13.91 0.07
C THR A 73 18.47 14.44 1.49
N LEU A 74 18.18 13.58 2.46
CA LEU A 74 18.11 13.94 3.87
C LEU A 74 19.46 14.44 4.40
N GLU A 75 20.57 13.79 4.08
CA GLU A 75 21.91 14.27 4.47
C GLU A 75 22.21 15.66 3.89
N LEU A 76 21.88 15.89 2.61
CA LEU A 76 22.03 17.20 1.96
C LEU A 76 21.13 18.28 2.60
N VAL A 77 19.88 17.95 2.89
CA VAL A 77 18.92 18.87 3.55
C VAL A 77 19.38 19.18 4.96
N THR A 78 19.86 18.19 5.71
CA THR A 78 20.33 18.37 7.09
C THR A 78 21.59 19.24 7.11
N GLY A 79 22.54 18.99 6.20
CA GLY A 79 23.74 19.83 6.04
C GLY A 79 23.43 21.26 5.60
N ALA A 80 22.48 21.44 4.67
CA ALA A 80 22.03 22.76 4.24
C ALA A 80 21.31 23.52 5.36
N LEU A 81 20.53 22.82 6.19
CA LEU A 81 19.86 23.41 7.36
C LEU A 81 20.88 23.83 8.43
N GLU A 82 21.89 23.01 8.70
CA GLU A 82 22.98 23.34 9.62
C GLU A 82 23.76 24.58 9.14
N GLN A 83 24.07 24.64 7.83
CA GLN A 83 24.72 25.80 7.21
C GLN A 83 23.86 27.06 7.29
N ALA A 84 22.56 26.96 6.99
CA ALA A 84 21.63 28.08 7.11
C ALA A 84 21.52 28.58 8.56
N MET A 85 21.46 27.68 9.55
CA MET A 85 21.45 28.04 10.98
C MET A 85 22.78 28.66 11.45
N ALA A 86 23.91 28.23 10.89
CA ALA A 86 25.21 28.86 11.15
C ALA A 86 25.27 30.27 10.56
N GLN A 87 24.77 30.44 9.34
CA GLN A 87 24.75 31.72 8.63
C GLN A 87 23.81 32.74 9.29
N ILE A 88 22.61 32.30 9.73
CA ILE A 88 21.67 33.14 10.49
C ILE A 88 22.30 33.63 11.80
N ARG A 89 23.02 32.76 12.52
CA ARG A 89 23.75 33.14 13.75
C ARG A 89 24.85 34.16 13.49
N GLN A 90 25.58 34.02 12.38
CA GLN A 90 26.60 34.98 11.97
C GLN A 90 26.00 36.34 11.58
N THR A 91 24.90 36.36 10.83
CA THR A 91 24.20 37.62 10.47
C THR A 91 23.50 38.27 11.66
N ALA A 92 22.95 37.49 12.60
CA ALA A 92 22.33 38.00 13.81
C ALA A 92 23.35 38.58 14.82
N ALA A 93 24.60 38.09 14.80
CA ALA A 93 25.69 38.69 15.55
C ALA A 93 26.20 40.01 14.94
N ALA A 94 26.01 40.21 13.63
CA ALA A 94 26.44 41.41 12.92
C ALA A 94 25.43 42.58 12.96
N HIS A 95 24.13 42.28 13.08
CA HIS A 95 23.07 43.29 13.20
C HIS A 95 22.16 42.99 14.40
N GLY A 96 22.39 43.67 15.52
CA GLY A 96 21.54 43.56 16.69
C GLY A 96 20.11 44.05 16.43
N THR A 97 19.16 43.15 16.28
CA THR A 97 17.71 43.40 16.45
C THR A 97 16.94 42.07 16.60
N PRO A 98 15.92 41.97 17.48
CA PRO A 98 15.29 40.68 17.81
C PRO A 98 13.96 40.43 17.06
N ALA A 99 13.72 39.16 16.68
CA ALA A 99 12.44 38.44 16.82
C ALA A 99 12.61 36.94 16.48
N PRO A 100 12.53 35.99 17.45
CA PRO A 100 12.84 34.57 17.24
C PRO A 100 11.64 33.65 16.95
N HIS A 101 10.44 34.16 16.61
CA HIS A 101 9.22 33.32 16.61
C HIS A 101 8.98 32.48 15.34
N GLY A 102 9.49 32.90 14.18
CA GLY A 102 9.28 32.16 12.91
C GLY A 102 10.12 30.89 12.81
N LEU A 103 11.35 30.92 13.31
CA LEU A 103 12.26 29.78 13.27
C LEU A 103 11.81 28.64 14.20
N HIS A 104 11.20 28.95 15.35
CA HIS A 104 10.70 27.92 16.25
C HIS A 104 9.56 27.11 15.62
N ARG A 105 8.66 27.79 14.88
CA ARG A 105 7.55 27.15 14.17
C ARG A 105 8.04 26.21 13.07
N ILE A 106 9.06 26.63 12.31
CA ILE A 106 9.67 25.82 11.25
C ILE A 106 10.37 24.59 11.85
N VAL A 107 11.04 24.75 13.00
CA VAL A 107 11.67 23.63 13.72
C VAL A 107 10.63 22.66 14.27
N GLU A 108 9.52 23.14 14.83
CA GLU A 108 8.41 22.29 15.29
C GLU A 108 7.76 21.50 14.13
N GLU A 109 7.55 22.15 12.98
CA GLU A 109 6.97 21.53 11.80
C GLU A 109 7.89 20.43 11.20
N VAL A 110 9.21 20.69 11.17
CA VAL A 110 10.22 19.71 10.77
C VAL A 110 10.30 18.54 11.77
N GLN A 111 10.21 18.81 13.08
CA GLN A 111 10.19 17.78 14.11
C GLN A 111 8.93 16.91 14.05
N GLN A 112 7.76 17.50 13.79
CA GLN A 112 6.52 16.75 13.60
C GLN A 112 6.56 15.86 12.36
N THR A 113 7.15 16.37 11.27
CA THR A 113 7.34 15.59 10.03
C THR A 113 8.33 14.44 10.24
N LEU A 114 9.44 14.68 10.94
CA LEU A 114 10.40 13.63 11.31
C LEU A 114 9.81 12.59 12.27
N ALA A 115 8.93 13.00 13.19
CA ALA A 115 8.24 12.10 14.12
C ALA A 115 7.20 11.22 13.40
N ALA A 116 6.56 11.74 12.33
CA ALA A 116 5.69 10.95 11.47
C ALA A 116 6.46 9.87 10.68
N VAL A 117 7.69 10.18 10.25
CA VAL A 117 8.57 9.25 9.52
C VAL A 117 9.29 8.26 10.45
N SER A 118 9.62 8.67 11.68
CA SER A 118 10.37 7.85 12.65
C SER A 118 9.48 6.95 13.53
N ARG A 119 8.16 6.95 13.30
CA ARG A 119 7.26 6.05 14.00
C ARG A 119 7.64 4.60 13.65
N PRO A 120 8.07 3.77 14.61
CA PRO A 120 8.37 2.38 14.33
C PRO A 120 7.11 1.67 13.80
N PRO A 121 7.24 0.66 12.92
CA PRO A 121 6.11 -0.11 12.44
C PRO A 121 5.51 -0.85 13.63
N GLN A 122 4.49 -0.25 14.23
CA GLN A 122 3.55 -0.96 15.08
C GLN A 122 2.85 -1.91 14.14
N GLU A 123 3.09 -3.23 14.30
CA GLU A 123 2.56 -4.35 13.51
C GLU A 123 1.48 -3.87 12.53
N ALA A 124 1.93 -3.57 11.30
CA ALA A 124 1.01 -3.20 10.25
C ALA A 124 -0.03 -4.33 10.20
N PRO A 125 -1.33 -4.05 10.33
CA PRO A 125 -2.25 -4.93 9.64
C PRO A 125 -1.76 -4.93 8.19
N ASP A 126 -1.57 -6.10 7.62
CA ASP A 126 -1.48 -6.29 6.18
C ASP A 126 -2.76 -5.66 5.56
N ASP A 127 -2.76 -4.33 5.37
CA ASP A 127 -3.97 -3.53 5.11
C ASP A 127 -4.64 -3.89 3.78
N LEU A 128 -3.90 -4.62 2.94
CA LEU A 128 -4.36 -5.16 1.69
C LEU A 128 -4.57 -6.69 1.73
N GLU A 129 -4.93 -7.27 2.88
CA GLU A 129 -5.44 -8.64 2.92
C GLU A 129 -6.96 -8.69 2.85
N GLY A 130 -7.50 -9.57 2.00
CA GLY A 130 -8.92 -9.88 1.97
C GLY A 130 -9.26 -10.96 2.99
N THR A 131 -10.21 -10.70 3.88
CA THR A 131 -10.62 -11.70 4.89
C THR A 131 -12.09 -12.01 4.76
N ALA A 132 -12.46 -13.29 4.77
CA ALA A 132 -13.87 -13.67 4.79
C ALA A 132 -14.14 -14.95 5.58
N GLU A 133 -15.39 -15.05 6.01
CA GLU A 133 -15.90 -16.18 6.77
C GLU A 133 -17.13 -16.77 6.07
N ALA A 134 -17.31 -18.09 6.20
CA ALA A 134 -18.47 -18.82 5.72
C ALA A 134 -18.99 -19.78 6.80
N ALA A 135 -20.22 -20.28 6.59
CA ALA A 135 -20.89 -21.21 7.49
C ALA A 135 -20.99 -20.71 8.95
N GLN A 136 -21.28 -19.42 9.15
CA GLN A 136 -21.37 -18.77 10.47
C GLN A 136 -20.03 -18.81 11.24
N GLY A 137 -18.92 -18.44 10.59
CA GLY A 137 -17.59 -18.40 11.19
C GLY A 137 -16.90 -19.76 11.30
N ARG A 138 -17.52 -20.84 10.78
CA ARG A 138 -16.93 -22.19 10.83
C ARG A 138 -15.81 -22.39 9.82
N VAL A 139 -15.75 -21.56 8.78
CA VAL A 139 -14.66 -21.54 7.81
C VAL A 139 -14.21 -20.10 7.65
N ARG A 140 -12.91 -19.84 7.75
CA ARG A 140 -12.31 -18.52 7.57
C ARG A 140 -11.17 -18.60 6.57
N ALA A 141 -11.13 -17.67 5.63
CA ALA A 141 -10.08 -17.58 4.61
C ALA A 141 -9.45 -16.17 4.64
N VAL A 142 -8.14 -16.13 4.44
CA VAL A 142 -7.36 -14.89 4.30
C VAL A 142 -6.61 -14.95 2.98
N ALA A 143 -6.87 -13.97 2.12
CA ALA A 143 -6.26 -13.79 0.81
C ALA A 143 -5.24 -12.64 0.85
N GLU A 144 -4.04 -12.91 0.36
CA GLU A 144 -2.96 -11.94 0.20
C GLU A 144 -3.02 -11.24 -1.17
N PRO A 145 -2.42 -10.04 -1.29
CA PRO A 145 -2.18 -9.39 -2.56
C PRO A 145 -1.57 -10.34 -3.59
N GLY A 146 -2.07 -10.28 -4.83
CA GLY A 146 -1.70 -11.25 -5.88
C GLY A 146 -2.53 -12.54 -5.86
N GLY A 147 -3.65 -12.57 -5.12
CA GLY A 147 -4.70 -13.58 -5.24
C GLY A 147 -4.28 -14.97 -4.76
N ARG A 148 -3.44 -15.03 -3.73
CA ARG A 148 -3.04 -16.27 -3.06
C ARG A 148 -3.73 -16.36 -1.71
N ILE A 149 -4.04 -17.58 -1.26
CA ILE A 149 -4.62 -17.80 0.07
C ILE A 149 -3.49 -18.03 1.08
N ARG A 150 -3.34 -17.08 2.01
CA ARG A 150 -2.36 -17.10 3.10
C ARG A 150 -2.74 -18.13 4.14
N SER A 151 -3.97 -18.05 4.63
CA SER A 151 -4.48 -18.95 5.65
C SER A 151 -5.92 -19.38 5.35
N LEU A 152 -6.20 -20.63 5.69
CA LEU A 152 -7.54 -21.20 5.70
C LEU A 152 -7.71 -21.87 7.05
N THR A 153 -8.79 -21.58 7.75
CA THR A 153 -9.14 -22.20 9.03
C THR A 153 -10.49 -22.86 8.91
N VAL A 154 -10.57 -24.11 9.34
CA VAL A 154 -11.81 -24.90 9.34
C VAL A 154 -12.08 -25.35 10.77
N GLN A 155 -13.23 -25.00 11.33
CA GLN A 155 -13.60 -25.45 12.67
C GLN A 155 -14.05 -26.91 12.66
N ALA A 156 -13.81 -27.64 13.76
CA ALA A 156 -14.25 -29.02 13.93
C ALA A 156 -15.77 -29.22 13.73
N ARG A 157 -16.58 -28.18 13.98
CA ARG A 157 -18.03 -28.20 13.75
C ARG A 157 -18.37 -28.27 12.26
N ALA A 158 -17.53 -27.71 11.39
CA ALA A 158 -17.69 -27.77 9.93
C ALA A 158 -17.50 -29.21 9.41
N MET A 159 -16.56 -29.96 10.01
CA MET A 159 -16.25 -31.35 9.65
C MET A 159 -17.39 -32.34 9.92
N ARG A 160 -18.36 -31.97 10.75
CA ARG A 160 -19.57 -32.77 11.00
C ARG A 160 -20.58 -32.72 9.85
N SER A 161 -20.36 -31.80 8.90
CA SER A 161 -21.18 -31.66 7.70
C SER A 161 -20.69 -32.64 6.61
N PRO A 162 -21.54 -33.05 5.66
CA PRO A 162 -21.11 -33.84 4.52
C PRO A 162 -19.99 -33.13 3.75
N SER A 163 -19.05 -33.91 3.19
CA SER A 163 -17.84 -33.38 2.55
C SER A 163 -18.12 -32.42 1.39
N GLN A 164 -19.24 -32.59 0.70
CA GLN A 164 -19.69 -31.70 -0.36
C GLN A 164 -20.10 -30.33 0.18
N GLU A 165 -20.87 -30.29 1.25
CA GLU A 165 -21.29 -29.04 1.90
C GLU A 165 -20.09 -28.31 2.52
N LEU A 166 -19.13 -29.03 3.11
CA LEU A 166 -17.88 -28.43 3.58
C LEU A 166 -17.08 -27.81 2.42
N ALA A 167 -17.02 -28.48 1.28
CA ALA A 167 -16.32 -27.97 0.11
C ALA A 167 -16.97 -26.69 -0.43
N GLU A 168 -18.31 -26.64 -0.49
CA GLU A 168 -19.08 -25.46 -0.88
C GLU A 168 -18.84 -24.28 0.07
N HIS A 169 -18.79 -24.53 1.39
CA HIS A 169 -18.46 -23.51 2.37
C HIS A 169 -17.03 -22.97 2.23
N ILE A 170 -16.06 -23.83 1.94
CA ILE A 170 -14.67 -23.41 1.68
C ILE A 170 -14.59 -22.56 0.42
N VAL A 171 -15.23 -22.99 -0.68
CA VAL A 171 -15.27 -22.22 -1.93
C VAL A 171 -15.90 -20.84 -1.69
N THR A 172 -16.98 -20.79 -0.91
CA THR A 172 -17.65 -19.53 -0.55
C THR A 172 -16.74 -18.61 0.27
N ALA A 173 -16.08 -19.12 1.31
CA ALA A 173 -15.15 -18.34 2.12
C ALA A 173 -13.99 -17.80 1.29
N VAL A 174 -13.40 -18.63 0.43
CA VAL A 174 -12.28 -18.23 -0.43
C VAL A 174 -12.69 -17.17 -1.43
N ASN A 175 -13.81 -17.35 -2.14
CA ASN A 175 -14.28 -16.38 -3.13
C ASN A 175 -14.64 -15.05 -2.46
N ASN A 176 -15.27 -15.08 -1.28
CA ASN A 176 -15.56 -13.86 -0.52
C ASN A 176 -14.28 -13.15 -0.06
N ALA A 177 -13.23 -13.89 0.33
CA ALA A 177 -11.96 -13.30 0.73
C ALA A 177 -11.26 -12.64 -0.47
N LEU A 178 -11.33 -13.26 -1.65
CA LEU A 178 -10.83 -12.66 -2.89
C LEU A 178 -11.62 -11.40 -3.29
N ASP A 179 -12.94 -11.40 -3.10
CA ASP A 179 -13.79 -10.24 -3.37
C ASP A 179 -13.51 -9.09 -2.39
N ASP A 180 -13.27 -9.37 -1.10
CA ASP A 180 -12.83 -8.38 -0.11
C ASP A 180 -11.47 -7.77 -0.49
N LEU A 181 -10.51 -8.60 -0.92
CA LEU A 181 -9.21 -8.15 -1.41
C LEU A 181 -9.35 -7.22 -2.62
N GLN A 182 -10.18 -7.59 -3.60
CA GLN A 182 -10.43 -6.77 -4.78
C GLN A 182 -11.11 -5.44 -4.43
N ALA A 183 -12.05 -5.46 -3.49
CA ALA A 183 -12.71 -4.25 -3.02
C ALA A 183 -11.74 -3.30 -2.31
N LYS A 184 -10.85 -3.82 -1.46
CA LYS A 184 -9.81 -3.03 -0.79
C LYS A 184 -8.81 -2.44 -1.77
N THR A 185 -8.31 -3.26 -2.71
CA THR A 185 -7.40 -2.81 -3.79
C THR A 185 -8.01 -1.70 -4.62
N ARG A 186 -9.31 -1.81 -4.96
CA ARG A 186 -10.02 -0.77 -5.71
C ARG A 186 -10.12 0.53 -4.92
N ARG A 187 -10.50 0.46 -3.63
CA ARG A 187 -10.59 1.65 -2.75
C ARG A 187 -9.24 2.34 -2.61
N GLU A 188 -8.17 1.58 -2.43
CA GLU A 188 -6.83 2.14 -2.31
C GLU A 188 -6.38 2.81 -3.62
N THR A 189 -6.65 2.17 -4.77
CA THR A 189 -6.38 2.78 -6.08
C THR A 189 -7.14 4.09 -6.27
N GLU A 190 -8.42 4.14 -5.88
CA GLU A 190 -9.23 5.36 -5.92
C GLU A 190 -8.66 6.46 -5.01
N ILE A 191 -8.17 6.12 -3.82
CA ILE A 191 -7.54 7.08 -2.89
C ILE A 191 -6.26 7.64 -3.50
N VAL A 192 -5.39 6.78 -4.04
CA VAL A 192 -4.13 7.21 -4.70
C VAL A 192 -4.42 8.11 -5.91
N GLU A 193 -5.43 7.79 -6.71
CA GLU A 193 -5.83 8.60 -7.87
C GLU A 193 -6.38 9.98 -7.45
N ILE A 194 -7.15 10.05 -6.35
CA ILE A 194 -7.62 11.31 -5.78
C ILE A 194 -6.44 12.16 -5.29
N ASP A 195 -5.45 11.56 -4.65
CA ASP A 195 -4.28 12.28 -4.14
C ASP A 195 -3.41 12.81 -5.30
N GLN A 196 -3.20 12.01 -6.35
CA GLN A 196 -2.52 12.46 -7.57
C GLN A 196 -3.25 13.63 -8.24
N ARG A 197 -4.59 13.57 -8.38
CA ARG A 197 -5.37 14.70 -8.91
C ARG A 197 -5.18 15.97 -8.08
N ARG A 198 -5.18 15.87 -6.75
CA ARG A 198 -4.95 17.02 -5.86
C ARG A 198 -3.54 17.58 -6.00
N LEU A 199 -2.54 16.72 -6.15
CA LEU A 199 -1.15 17.13 -6.38
C LEU A 199 -0.99 17.85 -7.73
N ASP A 200 -1.66 17.36 -8.77
CA ASP A 200 -1.67 18.00 -10.09
C ASP A 200 -2.38 19.36 -10.04
N GLU A 201 -3.53 19.45 -9.38
CA GLU A 201 -4.25 20.72 -9.15
C GLU A 201 -3.39 21.73 -8.36
N LEU A 202 -2.70 21.27 -7.31
CA LEU A 202 -1.80 22.10 -6.52
C LEU A 202 -0.61 22.57 -7.35
N ARG A 203 -0.01 21.68 -8.14
CA ARG A 203 1.09 22.00 -9.06
C ARG A 203 0.66 23.03 -10.10
N GLU A 204 -0.50 22.86 -10.70
CA GLU A 204 -1.04 23.79 -11.69
C GLU A 204 -1.38 25.15 -11.06
N SER A 205 -1.95 25.16 -9.85
CA SER A 205 -2.22 26.39 -9.09
C SER A 205 -0.92 27.13 -8.76
N ALA A 206 0.12 26.42 -8.32
CA ALA A 206 1.43 27.01 -8.05
C ALA A 206 2.10 27.58 -9.32
N MET A 207 1.95 26.90 -10.46
CA MET A 207 2.42 27.40 -11.75
C MET A 207 1.71 28.70 -12.16
N ARG A 208 0.38 28.76 -12.01
CA ARG A 208 -0.42 29.97 -12.26
C ARG A 208 0.01 31.13 -11.37
N GLN A 209 0.14 30.87 -10.07
CA GLN A 209 0.53 31.88 -9.09
C GLN A 209 1.96 32.41 -9.32
N SER A 210 2.89 31.53 -9.71
CA SER A 210 4.26 31.92 -10.06
C SER A 210 4.31 32.83 -11.30
N ALA A 211 3.49 32.54 -12.33
CA ALA A 211 3.42 33.39 -13.52
C ALA A 211 2.84 34.78 -13.21
N GLU A 212 1.79 34.86 -12.39
CA GLU A 212 1.23 36.13 -11.92
C GLU A 212 2.22 36.92 -11.06
N PHE A 213 2.91 36.24 -10.15
CA PHE A 213 3.94 36.85 -9.31
C PHE A 213 5.11 37.40 -10.15
N MET A 214 5.64 36.62 -11.11
CA MET A 214 6.69 37.10 -12.02
C MET A 214 6.24 38.32 -12.82
N ARG A 215 4.97 38.35 -13.26
CA ARG A 215 4.42 39.49 -13.99
C ARG A 215 4.32 40.73 -13.10
N SER A 216 3.84 40.58 -11.86
CA SER A 216 3.79 41.67 -10.89
C SER A 216 5.18 42.21 -10.54
N VAL A 217 6.20 41.34 -10.41
CA VAL A 217 7.59 41.75 -10.16
C VAL A 217 8.14 42.50 -11.38
N SER A 218 7.88 42.01 -12.60
CA SER A 218 8.31 42.67 -13.83
C SER A 218 7.65 44.05 -13.99
N ASP A 219 6.36 44.18 -13.69
CA ASP A 219 5.64 45.44 -13.72
C ASP A 219 6.17 46.42 -12.66
N MET A 220 6.50 45.94 -11.45
CA MET A 220 7.17 46.76 -10.42
C MET A 220 8.53 47.27 -10.89
N ILE A 221 9.38 46.40 -11.46
CA ILE A 221 10.71 46.77 -11.97
C ILE A 221 10.57 47.84 -13.07
N ASN A 222 9.61 47.67 -13.99
CA ASN A 222 9.34 48.65 -15.04
C ASN A 222 8.79 49.98 -14.49
N SER A 223 8.04 49.96 -13.39
CA SER A 223 7.48 51.18 -12.78
C SER A 223 8.53 52.04 -12.05
N ILE A 224 9.67 51.46 -11.67
CA ILE A 224 10.74 52.14 -10.92
C ILE A 224 11.81 52.73 -11.85
N GLN A 225 11.82 52.37 -13.14
CA GLN A 225 12.76 52.95 -14.12
C GLN A 225 12.24 54.34 -14.58
N PRO A 226 12.84 55.46 -14.16
CA PRO A 226 12.49 56.77 -14.69
C PRO A 226 13.07 56.91 -16.12
N ARG A 227 12.32 57.62 -16.97
CA ARG A 227 12.74 58.03 -18.31
C ARG A 227 13.95 58.97 -18.30
#